data_AF-A0A2V8IJF1-F1
#
_entry.id   AF-A0A2V8IJF1-F1
#
_cell.length_a   1.000
_cell.length_b   1.000
_cell.length_c   1.000
_cell.angle_alpha   90.00
_cell.angle_beta   90.00
_cell.angle_gamma   90.00
#
_symmetry.space_group_name_H-M   'P 1'
#
loop_
_entity.id
_entity.type
_entity.pdbx_description
1 polymer ?
#
loop_
_entity_poly.entity_id
_entity_poly.type
_entity_poly.pdbx_seq_one_letter_code
_entity_poly.pdbx_strand_id
1 'polypeptide(L)'
;MKILRPALIAIIAVLLCRQAVAQSPAAETADVPLAGIASITFRVSDLDTARRYYQGVLGLPEAFTTSDGSAGVTSVYFKVNDDQYVEIASGLQPGAINREVRVTFQSTDLDRLHDVYAARGVRPSAISRGLDGNPVFRVIGPDEATLDFVQYVAGSKQTLARGKFLDARRISTHLQHVGIYTKNRDAVVSFYQEKLGFARGRDVPGTRGDYVETPSSDRNLETKFPPLDPNNPATRAQYEREVMGAVQHVGLEVADMRVTRDLVQERGGFTDLQVRAHVGNNRHWLLHLFDPDGSRTEVVETAVQDTLPPMTVMAPGRAVAPPIVPTTPGVIPWPSAATPPARQQRPGGQSAARYVDASPIDFNDHTGWIQMFDGTSLEGWDGPTDLWHVENGTIIVRSKSDPPTGPTYLLWEGESQRTSNSRLN
;
A
#
# COMPACT_ATOMS: atom_id res chain seq x y z
N MET A 1 64.33 39.15 -52.25
CA MET A 1 63.65 40.18 -51.41
C MET A 1 62.21 39.72 -51.24
N LYS A 2 61.58 39.55 -50.08
CA LYS A 2 61.87 39.74 -48.65
C LYS A 2 60.89 38.81 -47.88
N ILE A 3 61.44 38.02 -46.95
CA ILE A 3 60.98 37.76 -45.56
C ILE A 3 59.51 37.31 -45.28
N LEU A 4 59.30 36.07 -44.77
CA LEU A 4 58.95 35.68 -43.37
C LEU A 4 58.38 34.24 -43.27
N ARG A 5 58.92 33.44 -42.33
CA ARG A 5 58.37 32.20 -41.72
C ARG A 5 57.51 32.60 -40.48
N PRO A 6 56.96 31.69 -39.63
CA PRO A 6 56.08 30.51 -39.81
C PRO A 6 54.87 30.52 -38.81
N ALA A 7 54.11 29.40 -38.77
CA ALA A 7 53.25 28.89 -37.68
C ALA A 7 51.76 29.30 -37.63
N LEU A 8 50.86 28.33 -37.91
CA LEU A 8 49.75 28.05 -37.00
C LEU A 8 49.17 26.62 -37.20
N ILE A 9 49.54 25.75 -36.26
CA ILE A 9 48.68 24.86 -35.48
C ILE A 9 47.91 23.75 -36.20
N ALA A 10 48.37 22.53 -35.89
CA ALA A 10 47.65 21.28 -35.94
C ALA A 10 46.35 21.33 -35.11
N ILE A 11 45.19 21.17 -35.76
CA ILE A 11 43.99 20.54 -35.19
C ILE A 11 43.25 19.81 -36.33
N ILE A 12 43.82 18.69 -36.79
CA ILE A 12 43.08 17.65 -37.53
C ILE A 12 43.19 16.38 -36.68
N ALA A 13 42.55 16.39 -35.50
CA ALA A 13 42.40 15.23 -34.61
C ALA A 13 41.32 15.46 -33.53
N VAL A 14 40.23 16.20 -33.83
CA VAL A 14 39.10 16.41 -32.89
C VAL A 14 37.74 16.12 -33.55
N LEU A 15 37.71 15.46 -34.70
CA LEU A 15 36.50 14.83 -35.25
C LEU A 15 36.77 13.33 -35.36
N LEU A 16 36.45 12.58 -34.29
CA LEU A 16 36.12 11.13 -34.27
C LEU A 16 36.00 10.53 -32.85
N CYS A 17 35.96 11.34 -31.77
CA CYS A 17 35.71 10.86 -30.40
C CYS A 17 34.33 11.25 -29.85
N ARG A 18 33.27 11.12 -30.65
CA ARG A 18 31.88 11.15 -30.16
C ARG A 18 31.11 10.02 -30.83
N GLN A 19 30.36 9.26 -30.02
CA GLN A 19 29.57 8.07 -30.37
C GLN A 19 30.28 6.72 -30.16
N ALA A 20 30.92 6.54 -29.01
CA ALA A 20 30.95 5.23 -28.37
C ALA A 20 30.61 5.46 -26.89
N VAL A 21 29.37 5.89 -26.63
CA VAL A 21 28.75 5.50 -25.36
C VAL A 21 28.68 3.99 -25.48
N ALA A 22 29.58 3.30 -24.80
CA ALA A 22 29.39 1.88 -24.53
C ALA A 22 27.99 1.79 -23.94
N GLN A 23 27.05 1.24 -24.72
CA GLN A 23 25.91 0.58 -24.11
C GLN A 23 26.57 -0.50 -23.26
N SER A 24 26.74 -0.23 -21.97
CA SER A 24 26.88 -1.29 -20.99
C SER A 24 25.76 -2.26 -21.36
N PRO A 25 26.06 -3.54 -21.70
CA PRO A 25 25.00 -4.51 -21.81
C PRO A 25 24.19 -4.35 -20.52
N ALA A 26 22.88 -4.16 -20.65
CA ALA A 26 22.00 -4.28 -19.50
C ALA A 26 22.47 -5.55 -18.81
N ALA A 27 22.99 -5.41 -17.58
CA ALA A 27 23.49 -6.56 -16.86
C ALA A 27 22.35 -7.56 -16.89
N GLU A 28 22.53 -8.68 -17.61
CA GLU A 28 21.61 -9.79 -17.57
C GLU A 28 21.41 -10.01 -16.08
N THR A 29 20.19 -9.73 -15.60
CA THR A 29 19.85 -9.88 -14.19
C THR A 29 20.09 -11.34 -13.89
N ALA A 30 21.27 -11.64 -13.36
CA ALA A 30 21.80 -12.98 -13.34
C ALA A 30 20.80 -13.84 -12.59
N ASP A 31 20.18 -14.78 -13.32
CA ASP A 31 19.09 -15.69 -12.95
C ASP A 31 19.07 -16.00 -11.44
N VAL A 32 18.40 -15.13 -10.68
CA VAL A 32 18.17 -15.32 -9.24
C VAL A 32 16.81 -16.02 -9.16
N PRO A 33 16.71 -17.26 -8.65
CA PRO A 33 15.47 -18.03 -8.70
C PRO A 33 14.42 -17.56 -7.69
N LEU A 34 14.16 -16.25 -7.60
CA LEU A 34 13.10 -15.64 -6.80
C LEU A 34 11.79 -15.55 -7.57
N ALA A 35 10.68 -15.70 -6.84
CA ALA A 35 9.32 -15.53 -7.34
C ALA A 35 8.66 -14.21 -6.91
N GLY A 36 9.18 -13.58 -5.85
CA GLY A 36 8.62 -12.36 -5.26
C GLY A 36 8.71 -12.34 -3.74
N ILE A 37 8.00 -11.39 -3.14
CA ILE A 37 7.78 -11.30 -1.69
C ILE A 37 6.84 -12.43 -1.28
N ALA A 38 7.17 -13.11 -0.19
CA ALA A 38 6.36 -14.15 0.44
C ALA A 38 5.60 -13.60 1.66
N SER A 39 6.28 -12.78 2.46
CA SER A 39 5.66 -12.10 3.59
C SER A 39 6.51 -10.96 4.14
N ILE A 40 5.87 -10.13 4.96
CA ILE A 40 6.54 -9.31 5.96
C ILE A 40 6.05 -9.74 7.34
N THR A 41 6.95 -9.74 8.32
CA THR A 41 6.63 -10.08 9.69
C THR A 41 6.69 -8.86 10.59
N PHE A 42 5.58 -8.56 11.28
CA PHE A 42 5.56 -7.59 12.37
C PHE A 42 5.43 -8.28 13.72
N ARG A 43 6.01 -7.68 14.76
CA ARG A 43 5.84 -8.10 16.14
C ARG A 43 4.82 -7.22 16.84
N VAL A 44 3.88 -7.85 17.54
CA VAL A 44 2.80 -7.18 18.27
C VAL A 44 2.83 -7.52 19.75
N SER A 45 2.26 -6.64 20.56
CA SER A 45 2.12 -6.81 22.00
C SER A 45 0.96 -7.75 22.35
N ASP A 46 -0.08 -7.79 21.51
CA ASP A 46 -1.28 -8.61 21.71
C ASP A 46 -1.83 -9.17 20.39
N LEU A 47 -1.85 -10.49 20.25
CA LEU A 47 -2.29 -11.16 19.01
C LEU A 47 -3.78 -10.97 18.73
N ASP A 48 -4.63 -10.91 19.74
CA ASP A 48 -6.08 -10.76 19.54
C ASP A 48 -6.43 -9.36 19.06
N THR A 49 -5.73 -8.36 19.55
CA THR A 49 -5.82 -6.98 19.09
C THR A 49 -5.29 -6.84 17.67
N ALA A 50 -4.22 -7.55 17.32
CA ALA A 50 -3.76 -7.64 15.93
C ALA A 50 -4.81 -8.32 15.02
N ARG A 51 -5.47 -9.41 15.45
CA ARG A 51 -6.55 -10.06 14.68
C ARG A 51 -7.69 -9.10 14.35
N ARG A 52 -8.12 -8.26 15.31
CA ARG A 52 -9.16 -7.25 15.05
C ARG A 52 -8.76 -6.30 13.92
N TYR A 53 -7.47 -5.98 13.80
CA TYR A 53 -6.97 -5.17 12.70
C TYR A 53 -6.83 -5.96 11.39
N TYR A 54 -5.97 -6.99 11.35
CA TYR A 54 -5.64 -7.69 10.10
C TYR A 54 -6.83 -8.46 9.51
N GLN A 55 -7.64 -9.11 10.35
CA GLN A 55 -8.83 -9.83 9.89
C GLN A 55 -10.09 -8.97 9.92
N GLY A 56 -10.28 -8.14 10.96
CA GLY A 56 -11.47 -7.32 11.09
C GLY A 56 -11.49 -6.13 10.13
N VAL A 57 -10.43 -5.32 10.14
CA VAL A 57 -10.32 -4.10 9.31
C VAL A 57 -9.90 -4.44 7.90
N LEU A 58 -8.72 -5.06 7.72
CA LEU A 58 -8.19 -5.36 6.37
C LEU A 58 -8.90 -6.55 5.71
N GLY A 59 -9.66 -7.34 6.46
CA GLY A 59 -10.39 -8.48 5.92
C GLY A 59 -9.48 -9.65 5.51
N LEU A 60 -8.19 -9.64 5.90
CA LEU A 60 -7.25 -10.72 5.59
C LEU A 60 -7.53 -11.92 6.50
N PRO A 61 -7.94 -13.08 5.96
CA PRO A 61 -8.26 -14.24 6.78
C PRO A 61 -7.01 -14.81 7.44
N GLU A 62 -7.14 -15.27 8.69
CA GLU A 62 -6.13 -16.10 9.34
C GLU A 62 -6.06 -17.46 8.64
N ALA A 63 -4.95 -17.77 7.97
CA ALA A 63 -4.76 -19.02 7.25
C ALA A 63 -4.24 -20.15 8.15
N PHE A 64 -3.30 -19.83 9.03
CA PHE A 64 -2.70 -20.78 9.98
C PHE A 64 -1.84 -20.06 11.02
N THR A 65 -1.43 -20.81 12.04
CA THR A 65 -0.48 -20.39 13.07
C THR A 65 0.78 -21.26 13.08
N THR A 66 1.86 -20.71 13.63
CA THR A 66 3.06 -21.46 14.05
C THR A 66 3.17 -21.45 15.57
N SER A 67 3.84 -22.47 16.11
CA SER A 67 4.09 -22.65 17.54
C SER A 67 5.40 -23.40 17.73
N ASP A 68 6.16 -23.11 18.79
CA ASP A 68 7.44 -23.75 19.10
C ASP A 68 7.33 -24.96 20.04
N GLY A 69 6.12 -25.49 20.24
CA GLY A 69 5.86 -26.62 21.13
C GLY A 69 5.71 -26.26 22.60
N SER A 70 5.98 -25.01 23.01
CA SER A 70 5.75 -24.51 24.36
C SER A 70 4.36 -23.84 24.51
N ALA A 71 3.30 -24.62 24.22
CA ALA A 71 1.87 -24.29 24.42
C ALA A 71 1.33 -22.93 23.87
N GLY A 72 2.13 -22.11 23.19
CA GLY A 72 1.75 -20.79 22.69
C GLY A 72 1.88 -20.65 21.18
N VAL A 73 1.00 -19.83 20.59
CA VAL A 73 1.14 -19.36 19.22
C VAL A 73 2.33 -18.39 19.13
N THR A 74 3.31 -18.71 18.29
CA THR A 74 4.46 -17.85 18.02
C THR A 74 4.14 -16.80 16.96
N SER A 75 3.45 -17.22 15.89
CA SER A 75 3.00 -16.32 14.83
C SER A 75 1.63 -16.71 14.27
N VAL A 76 0.91 -15.71 13.77
CA VAL A 76 -0.34 -15.83 13.01
C VAL A 76 -0.10 -15.36 11.57
N TYR A 77 -0.59 -16.09 10.58
CA TYR A 77 -0.42 -15.74 9.16
C TYR A 77 -1.76 -15.31 8.55
N PHE A 78 -1.84 -14.04 8.16
CA PHE A 78 -2.99 -13.47 7.46
C PHE A 78 -2.76 -13.53 5.95
N LYS A 79 -3.72 -14.10 5.22
CA LYS A 79 -3.57 -14.39 3.80
C LYS A 79 -3.91 -13.19 2.93
N VAL A 80 -3.00 -12.82 2.03
CA VAL A 80 -3.25 -11.83 0.96
C VAL A 80 -3.66 -12.58 -0.32
N ASN A 81 -2.84 -13.55 -0.74
CA ASN A 81 -3.14 -14.49 -1.81
C ASN A 81 -2.45 -15.85 -1.53
N ASP A 82 -2.35 -16.72 -2.54
CA ASP A 82 -1.77 -18.05 -2.36
C ASP A 82 -0.27 -18.07 -2.08
N ASP A 83 0.41 -16.98 -2.42
CA ASP A 83 1.85 -16.86 -2.29
C ASP A 83 2.31 -15.80 -1.28
N GLN A 84 1.42 -14.89 -0.89
CA GLN A 84 1.75 -13.73 -0.05
C GLN A 84 0.92 -13.69 1.23
N TYR A 85 1.60 -13.41 2.34
CA TYR A 85 1.03 -13.35 3.69
C TYR A 85 1.54 -12.14 4.46
N VAL A 86 0.76 -11.66 5.42
CA VAL A 86 1.26 -10.83 6.51
C VAL A 86 1.42 -11.73 7.73
N GLU A 87 2.64 -11.84 8.25
CA GLU A 87 2.92 -12.63 9.45
C GLU A 87 2.95 -11.73 10.68
N ILE A 88 2.26 -12.14 11.74
CA ILE A 88 2.21 -11.40 13.01
C ILE A 88 2.77 -12.27 14.12
N ALA A 89 3.95 -11.90 14.60
CA ALA A 89 4.65 -12.56 15.70
C ALA A 89 4.28 -11.93 17.04
N SER A 90 4.17 -12.76 18.08
CA SER A 90 3.92 -12.29 19.45
C SER A 90 5.19 -11.74 20.14
N GLY A 91 5.00 -11.07 21.27
CA GLY A 91 6.08 -10.75 22.22
C GLY A 91 6.77 -9.40 22.00
N LEU A 92 6.08 -8.40 21.44
CA LEU A 92 6.61 -7.04 21.38
C LEU A 92 6.81 -6.52 22.81
N GLN A 93 8.03 -6.12 23.13
CA GLN A 93 8.36 -5.60 24.46
C GLN A 93 7.81 -4.17 24.64
N PRO A 94 7.36 -3.79 25.84
CA PRO A 94 6.97 -2.42 26.13
C PRO A 94 8.09 -1.43 25.75
N GLY A 95 7.73 -0.37 25.03
CA GLY A 95 8.68 0.65 24.57
C GLY A 95 9.50 0.27 23.33
N ALA A 96 9.35 -0.93 22.76
CA ALA A 96 10.01 -1.30 21.52
C ALA A 96 9.53 -0.42 20.35
N ILE A 97 10.50 0.19 19.65
CA ILE A 97 10.22 1.09 18.52
C ILE A 97 10.26 0.33 17.19
N ASN A 98 11.13 -0.67 17.05
CA ASN A 98 11.17 -1.54 15.87
C ASN A 98 10.16 -2.70 16.02
N ARG A 99 9.32 -2.91 14.99
CA ARG A 99 8.31 -3.97 14.93
C ARG A 99 8.55 -4.94 13.80
N GLU A 100 9.19 -4.50 12.73
CA GLU A 100 9.55 -5.39 11.64
C GLU A 100 10.57 -6.40 12.13
N VAL A 101 10.18 -7.67 12.07
CA VAL A 101 11.05 -8.79 12.45
C VAL A 101 11.88 -9.23 11.25
N ARG A 102 11.25 -9.27 10.08
CA ARG A 102 11.87 -9.73 8.82
C ARG A 102 10.97 -9.47 7.61
N VAL A 103 11.60 -9.42 6.45
CA VAL A 103 10.95 -9.61 5.14
C VAL A 103 11.34 -10.99 4.61
N THR A 104 10.37 -11.71 4.05
CA THR A 104 10.57 -13.04 3.50
C THR A 104 10.32 -13.03 2.00
N PHE A 105 11.25 -13.60 1.22
CA PHE A 105 11.12 -13.76 -0.23
C PHE A 105 10.95 -15.23 -0.59
N GLN A 106 10.12 -15.50 -1.60
CA GLN A 106 9.90 -16.85 -2.11
C GLN A 106 10.94 -17.17 -3.18
N SER A 107 11.64 -18.29 -3.01
CA SER A 107 12.47 -18.92 -4.03
C SER A 107 11.71 -20.04 -4.73
N THR A 108 12.00 -20.20 -6.02
CA THR A 108 11.62 -21.35 -6.85
C THR A 108 12.63 -22.50 -6.74
N ASP A 109 13.87 -22.19 -6.35
CA ASP A 109 14.97 -23.14 -6.12
C ASP A 109 15.88 -22.56 -5.01
N LEU A 110 15.67 -23.01 -3.76
CA LEU A 110 16.34 -22.43 -2.60
C LEU A 110 17.82 -22.80 -2.51
N ASP A 111 18.18 -24.03 -2.89
CA ASP A 111 19.58 -24.49 -2.87
C ASP A 111 20.39 -23.68 -3.89
N ARG A 112 19.88 -23.52 -5.11
CA ARG A 112 20.53 -22.68 -6.13
C ARG A 112 20.61 -21.22 -5.69
N LEU A 113 19.56 -20.67 -5.07
CA LEU A 113 19.58 -19.30 -4.57
C LEU A 113 20.68 -19.10 -3.51
N HIS A 114 20.79 -20.06 -2.59
CA HIS A 114 21.79 -20.07 -1.53
C HIS A 114 23.21 -20.00 -2.11
N ASP A 115 23.52 -20.88 -3.07
CA ASP A 115 24.81 -20.92 -3.75
C ASP A 115 25.11 -19.60 -4.50
N VAL A 116 24.12 -19.07 -5.23
CA VAL A 116 24.25 -17.79 -5.96
C VAL A 116 24.59 -16.66 -4.99
N TYR A 117 23.91 -16.59 -3.85
CA TYR A 117 24.13 -15.56 -2.84
C TYR A 117 25.48 -15.71 -2.15
N ALA A 118 25.88 -16.93 -1.78
CA ALA A 118 27.21 -17.21 -1.25
C ALA A 118 28.31 -16.76 -2.23
N ALA A 119 28.18 -17.09 -3.52
CA ALA A 119 29.12 -16.69 -4.56
C ALA A 119 29.18 -15.16 -4.77
N ARG A 120 28.08 -14.45 -4.54
CA ARG A 120 28.02 -12.97 -4.58
C ARG A 120 28.58 -12.32 -3.31
N GLY A 121 29.01 -13.11 -2.32
CA GLY A 121 29.53 -12.63 -1.04
C GLY A 121 28.43 -12.17 -0.08
N VAL A 122 27.16 -12.49 -0.37
CA VAL A 122 26.11 -12.51 0.64
C VAL A 122 26.42 -13.71 1.54
N ARG A 123 26.28 -13.57 2.85
CA ARG A 123 26.59 -14.65 3.82
C ARG A 123 25.30 -15.32 4.28
N PRO A 124 24.65 -16.18 3.46
CA PRO A 124 23.43 -16.85 3.88
C PRO A 124 23.72 -17.82 5.03
N SER A 125 22.78 -17.96 5.96
CA SER A 125 22.83 -19.04 6.97
C SER A 125 22.77 -20.42 6.30
N ALA A 126 23.02 -21.48 7.06
CA ALA A 126 22.64 -22.81 6.61
C ALA A 126 21.13 -22.87 6.35
N ILE A 127 20.71 -23.64 5.35
CA ILE A 127 19.31 -23.95 5.11
C ILE A 127 18.81 -24.80 6.28
N SER A 128 17.69 -24.39 6.85
CA SER A 128 17.02 -25.07 7.97
C SER A 128 15.54 -25.22 7.69
N ARG A 129 14.81 -25.99 8.51
CA ARG A 129 13.36 -26.13 8.39
C ARG A 129 12.66 -25.14 9.32
N GLY A 130 11.84 -24.26 8.75
CA GLY A 130 10.98 -23.34 9.51
C GLY A 130 9.82 -24.04 10.23
N LEU A 131 9.20 -23.35 11.19
CA LEU A 131 8.02 -23.83 11.92
C LEU A 131 6.78 -24.01 11.02
N ASP A 132 6.79 -23.39 9.84
CA ASP A 132 5.79 -23.54 8.79
C ASP A 132 6.04 -24.76 7.89
N GLY A 133 7.16 -25.47 8.11
CA GLY A 133 7.57 -26.66 7.36
C GLY A 133 8.41 -26.36 6.12
N ASN A 134 8.60 -25.10 5.72
CA ASN A 134 9.41 -24.76 4.56
C ASN A 134 10.92 -24.81 4.87
N PRO A 135 11.78 -25.20 3.93
CA PRO A 135 13.19 -24.87 3.99
C PRO A 135 13.37 -23.35 3.90
N VAL A 136 14.28 -22.82 4.72
CA VAL A 136 14.58 -21.39 4.83
C VAL A 136 16.06 -21.16 5.10
N PHE A 137 16.63 -20.12 4.49
CA PHE A 137 17.88 -19.52 4.96
C PHE A 137 17.71 -18.01 5.17
N ARG A 138 18.60 -17.44 5.98
CA ARG A 138 18.58 -16.02 6.35
C ARG A 138 19.79 -15.29 5.83
N VAL A 139 19.58 -14.04 5.45
CA VAL A 139 20.62 -13.03 5.19
C VAL A 139 20.38 -11.84 6.10
N ILE A 140 21.44 -11.34 6.72
CA ILE A 140 21.43 -10.05 7.39
C ILE A 140 21.91 -9.01 6.37
N GLY A 141 20.99 -8.12 5.98
CA GLY A 141 21.24 -7.03 5.06
C GLY A 141 21.84 -5.80 5.74
N PRO A 142 22.00 -4.70 4.99
CA PRO A 142 22.35 -3.39 5.53
C PRO A 142 21.42 -2.97 6.66
N ASP A 143 21.95 -2.19 7.60
CA ASP A 143 21.19 -1.69 8.76
C ASP A 143 20.47 -2.77 9.57
N GLU A 144 21.05 -3.99 9.59
CA GLU A 144 20.53 -5.16 10.31
C GLU A 144 19.16 -5.66 9.82
N ALA A 145 18.78 -5.31 8.59
CA ALA A 145 17.58 -5.84 7.96
C ALA A 145 17.64 -7.37 7.89
N THR A 146 16.62 -8.03 8.46
CA THR A 146 16.54 -9.50 8.44
C THR A 146 15.75 -9.96 7.21
N LEU A 147 16.42 -10.67 6.31
CA LEU A 147 15.84 -11.16 5.06
C LEU A 147 15.82 -12.68 5.06
N ASP A 148 14.64 -13.28 5.06
CA ASP A 148 14.47 -14.72 4.95
C ASP A 148 14.14 -15.11 3.51
N PHE A 149 14.64 -16.26 3.08
CA PHE A 149 14.39 -16.82 1.76
C PHE A 149 13.83 -18.22 1.95
N VAL A 150 12.63 -18.46 1.43
CA VAL A 150 11.88 -19.70 1.63
C VAL A 150 11.55 -20.34 0.30
N GLN A 151 11.46 -21.67 0.26
CA GLN A 151 10.81 -22.37 -0.85
C GLN A 151 9.59 -23.11 -0.34
N TYR A 152 8.45 -22.90 -0.99
CA TYR A 152 7.24 -23.63 -0.64
C TYR A 152 7.34 -25.09 -1.09
N VAL A 153 7.24 -26.01 -0.13
CA VAL A 153 7.34 -27.45 -0.37
C VAL A 153 6.04 -28.16 -0.04
N ALA A 154 5.89 -29.39 -0.54
CA ALA A 154 4.77 -30.24 -0.20
C ALA A 154 4.67 -30.42 1.34
N GLY A 155 3.45 -30.26 1.87
CA GLY A 155 3.17 -30.39 3.31
C GLY A 155 3.49 -29.16 4.15
N SER A 156 4.08 -28.10 3.60
CA SER A 156 4.21 -26.83 4.34
C SER A 156 2.86 -26.15 4.53
N LYS A 157 2.76 -25.30 5.55
CA LYS A 157 1.50 -24.62 5.91
C LYS A 157 0.95 -23.78 4.75
N GLN A 158 1.82 -23.09 4.01
CA GLN A 158 1.47 -22.28 2.84
C GLN A 158 0.93 -23.16 1.71
N THR A 159 1.59 -24.28 1.41
CA THR A 159 1.10 -25.23 0.40
C THR A 159 -0.25 -25.83 0.79
N LEU A 160 -0.45 -26.17 2.06
CA LEU A 160 -1.72 -26.71 2.58
C LEU A 160 -2.85 -25.68 2.61
N ALA A 161 -2.51 -24.40 2.70
CA ALA A 161 -3.44 -23.26 2.67
C ALA A 161 -3.70 -22.73 1.24
N ARG A 162 -3.07 -23.30 0.21
CA ARG A 162 -3.30 -22.90 -1.19
C ARG A 162 -4.75 -23.18 -1.60
N GLY A 163 -5.37 -22.23 -2.29
CA GLY A 163 -6.78 -22.30 -2.70
C GLY A 163 -7.80 -22.14 -1.56
N LYS A 164 -7.34 -21.86 -0.33
CA LYS A 164 -8.19 -21.67 0.87
C LYS A 164 -8.04 -20.26 1.40
N PHE A 165 -9.04 -19.81 2.17
CA PHE A 165 -9.02 -18.49 2.82
C PHE A 165 -8.87 -17.33 1.81
N LEU A 166 -9.48 -17.52 0.64
CA LEU A 166 -9.48 -16.59 -0.48
C LEU A 166 -10.83 -15.83 -0.62
N ASP A 167 -11.58 -15.62 0.47
CA ASP A 167 -12.86 -14.91 0.43
C ASP A 167 -12.77 -13.43 0.01
N ALA A 168 -13.88 -12.88 -0.47
CA ALA A 168 -13.95 -11.52 -1.02
C ALA A 168 -13.90 -10.40 0.04
N ARG A 169 -13.77 -10.70 1.33
CA ARG A 169 -13.72 -9.65 2.37
C ARG A 169 -12.37 -8.94 2.41
N ARG A 170 -11.32 -9.55 1.87
CA ARG A 170 -9.98 -8.93 1.75
C ARG A 170 -10.08 -7.62 1.00
N ILE A 171 -9.46 -6.58 1.55
CA ILE A 171 -9.31 -5.32 0.82
C ILE A 171 -8.35 -5.45 -0.37
N SER A 172 -7.44 -6.43 -0.33
CA SER A 172 -6.37 -6.58 -1.30
C SER A 172 -6.12 -8.06 -1.62
N THR A 173 -5.72 -8.31 -2.86
CA THR A 173 -5.24 -9.62 -3.34
C THR A 173 -3.76 -9.62 -3.69
N HIS A 174 -3.04 -8.52 -3.44
CA HIS A 174 -1.64 -8.38 -3.82
C HIS A 174 -0.86 -7.55 -2.81
N LEU A 175 0.20 -8.14 -2.26
CA LEU A 175 1.22 -7.45 -1.48
C LEU A 175 2.22 -6.87 -2.48
N GLN A 176 2.04 -5.61 -2.84
CA GLN A 176 2.84 -4.94 -3.87
C GLN A 176 4.26 -4.65 -3.38
N HIS A 177 4.39 -4.15 -2.15
CA HIS A 177 5.70 -3.77 -1.64
C HIS A 177 5.85 -3.89 -0.14
N VAL A 178 7.10 -3.79 0.30
CA VAL A 178 7.47 -3.67 1.71
C VAL A 178 8.47 -2.54 1.89
N GLY A 179 8.28 -1.74 2.92
CA GLY A 179 9.26 -0.74 3.35
C GLY A 179 10.24 -1.37 4.32
N ILE A 180 11.52 -1.43 3.95
CA ILE A 180 12.62 -1.88 4.81
C ILE A 180 13.40 -0.64 5.24
N TYR A 181 13.42 -0.37 6.55
CA TYR A 181 14.16 0.76 7.09
C TYR A 181 15.64 0.75 6.68
N THR A 182 16.16 1.91 6.27
CA THR A 182 17.59 2.14 6.07
C THR A 182 18.04 3.48 6.64
N LYS A 183 19.30 3.58 7.03
CA LYS A 183 19.89 4.86 7.46
C LYS A 183 20.20 5.77 6.28
N ASN A 184 20.60 5.18 5.15
CA ASN A 184 20.92 5.90 3.93
C ASN A 184 20.52 5.06 2.71
N ARG A 185 19.48 5.51 2.01
CA ARG A 185 18.94 4.85 0.82
C ARG A 185 20.00 4.59 -0.25
N ASP A 186 20.83 5.60 -0.54
CA ASP A 186 21.83 5.51 -1.62
C ASP A 186 22.92 4.49 -1.29
N ALA A 187 23.23 4.32 0.00
CA ALA A 187 24.25 3.38 0.46
C ALA A 187 23.82 1.91 0.37
N VAL A 188 22.51 1.62 0.28
CA VAL A 188 22.01 0.24 0.23
C VAL A 188 21.68 -0.26 -1.16
N VAL A 189 21.62 0.64 -2.16
CA VAL A 189 21.17 0.30 -3.53
C VAL A 189 21.98 -0.85 -4.12
N SER A 190 23.32 -0.80 -4.00
CA SER A 190 24.20 -1.83 -4.56
C SER A 190 24.02 -3.19 -3.89
N PHE A 191 23.65 -3.24 -2.61
CA PHE A 191 23.33 -4.50 -1.94
C PHE A 191 22.10 -5.15 -2.59
N TYR A 192 20.99 -4.42 -2.70
CA TYR A 192 19.79 -4.97 -3.32
C TYR A 192 20.00 -5.28 -4.81
N GLN A 193 20.64 -4.37 -5.55
CA GLN A 193 20.83 -4.51 -6.99
C GLN A 193 21.84 -5.58 -7.37
N GLU A 194 23.06 -5.48 -6.86
CA GLU A 194 24.19 -6.31 -7.33
C GLU A 194 24.29 -7.63 -6.57
N LYS A 195 23.91 -7.63 -5.28
CA LYS A 195 23.98 -8.84 -4.46
C LYS A 195 22.71 -9.66 -4.56
N LEU A 196 21.56 -9.06 -4.25
CA LEU A 196 20.28 -9.77 -4.26
C LEU A 196 19.65 -9.89 -5.65
N GLY A 197 20.11 -9.09 -6.62
CA GLY A 197 19.63 -9.13 -8.01
C GLY A 197 18.35 -8.34 -8.25
N PHE A 198 18.02 -7.38 -7.38
CA PHE A 198 16.78 -6.61 -7.49
C PHE A 198 16.97 -5.50 -8.51
N ALA A 199 16.23 -5.53 -9.62
CA ALA A 199 16.39 -4.54 -10.67
C ALA A 199 16.13 -3.12 -10.12
N ARG A 200 16.89 -2.13 -10.60
CA ARG A 200 16.87 -0.74 -10.09
C ARG A 200 17.13 -0.62 -8.56
N GLY A 201 17.70 -1.66 -7.93
CA GLY A 201 17.92 -1.73 -6.49
C GLY A 201 16.65 -1.86 -5.66
N ARG A 202 15.52 -2.26 -6.28
CA ARG A 202 14.23 -2.33 -5.60
C ARG A 202 13.30 -3.44 -6.10
N ASP A 203 13.30 -3.73 -7.40
CA ASP A 203 12.33 -4.65 -7.99
C ASP A 203 12.72 -6.08 -7.69
N VAL A 204 11.86 -6.81 -7.00
CA VAL A 204 12.13 -8.20 -6.64
C VAL A 204 11.99 -9.06 -7.91
N PRO A 205 12.95 -9.95 -8.22
CA PRO A 205 12.81 -10.85 -9.36
C PRO A 205 11.56 -11.74 -9.22
N GLY A 206 10.88 -11.95 -10.35
CA GLY A 206 9.63 -12.69 -10.42
C GLY A 206 8.62 -12.01 -11.34
N THR A 207 7.45 -12.61 -11.50
CA THR A 207 6.37 -12.11 -12.38
C THR A 207 5.31 -11.29 -11.65
N ARG A 208 5.41 -11.18 -10.32
CA ARG A 208 4.40 -10.51 -9.48
C ARG A 208 4.46 -8.98 -9.55
N GLY A 209 5.63 -8.43 -9.89
CA GLY A 209 5.85 -6.97 -9.89
C GLY A 209 6.15 -6.41 -8.51
N ASP A 210 6.41 -7.27 -7.52
CA ASP A 210 6.75 -6.89 -6.15
C ASP A 210 8.04 -6.05 -6.09
N TYR A 211 8.09 -5.08 -5.18
CA TYR A 211 9.31 -4.31 -4.94
C TYR A 211 9.55 -4.04 -3.45
N VAL A 212 10.80 -3.75 -3.11
CA VAL A 212 11.15 -3.20 -1.79
C VAL A 212 11.26 -1.69 -1.88
N GLU A 213 10.83 -0.99 -0.84
CA GLU A 213 11.22 0.39 -0.60
C GLU A 213 12.25 0.42 0.50
N THR A 214 13.23 1.31 0.39
CA THR A 214 14.28 1.49 1.39
C THR A 214 14.21 2.91 1.99
N PRO A 215 13.08 3.28 2.62
CA PRO A 215 12.93 4.62 3.17
C PRO A 215 13.88 4.86 4.33
N SER A 216 14.30 6.11 4.48
CA SER A 216 15.09 6.56 5.62
C SER A 216 14.24 7.37 6.59
N SER A 217 14.47 7.17 7.89
CA SER A 217 13.67 7.78 8.97
C SER A 217 13.83 9.30 9.07
N ASP A 218 14.91 9.85 8.54
CA ASP A 218 15.18 11.30 8.49
C ASP A 218 14.39 12.02 7.38
N ARG A 219 13.81 11.26 6.44
CA ARG A 219 13.10 11.79 5.27
C ARG A 219 11.65 11.34 5.18
N ASN A 220 11.26 10.27 5.87
CA ASN A 220 9.89 9.79 5.88
C ASN A 220 9.11 10.39 7.05
N LEU A 221 8.39 11.49 6.76
CA LEU A 221 7.52 12.19 7.71
C LEU A 221 6.05 11.76 7.60
N GLU A 222 5.76 10.61 6.97
CA GLU A 222 4.41 10.06 6.89
C GLU A 222 3.97 9.46 8.25
N THR A 223 3.94 10.32 9.26
CA THR A 223 3.47 10.06 10.62
C THR A 223 1.95 10.24 10.71
N LYS A 224 1.36 9.89 11.86
CA LYS A 224 -0.07 10.13 12.07
C LYS A 224 -0.32 11.64 12.17
N PHE A 225 -1.55 12.06 11.87
CA PHE A 225 -1.92 13.47 11.96
C PHE A 225 -2.65 13.80 13.27
N PRO A 226 -2.39 14.98 13.87
CA PRO A 226 -1.37 15.97 13.49
C PRO A 226 0.06 15.44 13.68
N PRO A 227 1.03 15.83 12.83
CA PRO A 227 2.41 15.41 13.00
C PRO A 227 2.91 15.87 14.36
N LEU A 228 3.57 14.97 15.08
CA LEU A 228 4.12 15.27 16.39
C LEU A 228 5.40 16.11 16.25
N ASP A 229 5.58 17.08 17.15
CA ASP A 229 6.83 17.86 17.23
C ASP A 229 7.97 16.93 17.68
N PRO A 230 9.02 16.73 16.85
CA PRO A 230 10.16 15.91 17.21
C PRO A 230 10.91 16.43 18.44
N ASN A 231 10.79 17.71 18.78
CA ASN A 231 11.49 18.33 19.90
C ASN A 231 10.66 18.35 21.19
N ASN A 232 9.37 17.95 21.14
CA ASN A 232 8.54 17.91 22.32
C ASN A 232 8.85 16.64 23.15
N PRO A 233 9.45 16.77 24.35
CA PRO A 233 9.84 15.61 25.15
C PRO A 233 8.65 14.74 25.57
N ALA A 234 7.46 15.33 25.70
CA ALA A 234 6.25 14.62 26.13
C ALA A 234 5.72 13.66 25.05
N THR A 235 5.95 13.95 23.78
CA THR A 235 5.47 13.14 22.64
C THR A 235 6.60 12.45 21.87
N ARG A 236 7.85 12.63 22.30
CA ARG A 236 9.04 12.13 21.59
C ARG A 236 8.99 10.63 21.32
N ALA A 237 8.66 9.81 22.32
CA ALA A 237 8.59 8.36 22.16
C ALA A 237 7.49 7.94 21.17
N GLN A 238 6.35 8.65 21.16
CA GLN A 238 5.28 8.42 20.19
C GLN A 238 5.73 8.83 18.78
N TYR A 239 6.38 9.98 18.65
CA TYR A 239 6.94 10.44 17.38
C TYR A 239 7.92 9.42 16.79
N GLU A 240 8.88 8.92 17.57
CA GLU A 240 9.86 7.94 17.11
C GLU A 240 9.19 6.62 16.69
N ARG A 241 8.16 6.19 17.44
CA ARG A 241 7.33 5.04 17.10
C ARG A 241 6.59 5.22 15.78
N GLU A 242 6.01 6.39 15.53
CA GLU A 242 5.28 6.68 14.29
C GLU A 242 6.21 6.80 13.09
N VAL A 243 7.39 7.41 13.25
CA VAL A 243 8.42 7.46 12.20
C VAL A 243 8.87 6.04 11.83
N MET A 244 9.11 5.18 12.82
CA MET A 244 9.47 3.78 12.53
C MET A 244 8.33 3.03 11.83
N GLY A 245 7.08 3.26 12.22
CA GLY A 245 5.92 2.74 11.50
C GLY A 245 5.81 3.26 10.06
N ALA A 246 6.22 4.49 9.78
CA ALA A 246 6.21 5.04 8.43
C ALA A 246 7.23 4.36 7.50
N VAL A 247 8.44 4.09 8.01
CA VAL A 247 9.50 3.45 7.22
C VAL A 247 9.36 1.94 7.11
N GLN A 248 8.81 1.28 8.14
CA GLN A 248 8.55 -0.17 8.17
C GLN A 248 7.09 -0.45 7.86
N HIS A 249 6.79 -0.91 6.65
CA HIS A 249 5.40 -1.02 6.22
C HIS A 249 5.16 -2.13 5.21
N VAL A 250 3.89 -2.52 5.10
CA VAL A 250 3.38 -3.37 4.03
C VAL A 250 2.55 -2.53 3.06
N GLY A 251 2.80 -2.68 1.77
CA GLY A 251 2.04 -2.11 0.67
C GLY A 251 1.02 -3.09 0.13
N LEU A 252 -0.26 -2.76 0.21
CA LEU A 252 -1.36 -3.56 -0.30
C LEU A 252 -2.07 -2.84 -1.44
N GLU A 253 -2.15 -3.49 -2.59
CA GLU A 253 -2.80 -2.94 -3.78
C GLU A 253 -4.32 -3.10 -3.71
N VAL A 254 -5.04 -2.07 -4.17
CA VAL A 254 -6.50 -2.08 -4.29
C VAL A 254 -6.96 -1.55 -5.65
N ALA A 255 -8.13 -2.01 -6.08
CA ALA A 255 -8.71 -1.58 -7.35
C ALA A 255 -9.31 -0.16 -7.27
N ASP A 256 -9.93 0.17 -6.13
CA ASP A 256 -10.62 1.44 -5.91
C ASP A 256 -10.37 1.92 -4.47
N MET A 257 -9.73 3.08 -4.35
CA MET A 257 -9.40 3.67 -3.06
C MET A 257 -10.63 4.18 -2.33
N ARG A 258 -11.63 4.74 -3.01
CA ARG A 258 -12.83 5.28 -2.36
C ARG A 258 -13.59 4.15 -1.66
N VAL A 259 -13.85 3.07 -2.40
CA VAL A 259 -14.51 1.88 -1.86
C VAL A 259 -13.71 1.30 -0.71
N THR A 260 -12.39 1.17 -0.88
CA THR A 260 -11.51 0.64 0.18
C THR A 260 -11.54 1.52 1.43
N ARG A 261 -11.42 2.83 1.27
CA ARG A 261 -11.40 3.84 2.33
C ARG A 261 -12.68 3.79 3.16
N ASP A 262 -13.84 3.76 2.51
CA ASP A 262 -15.14 3.69 3.20
C ASP A 262 -15.32 2.36 3.93
N LEU A 263 -14.88 1.27 3.32
CA LEU A 263 -14.93 -0.07 3.90
C LEU A 263 -14.06 -0.19 5.16
N VAL A 264 -12.80 0.25 5.11
CA VAL A 264 -11.93 0.21 6.29
C VAL A 264 -12.37 1.20 7.36
N GLN A 265 -12.99 2.32 6.97
CA GLN A 265 -13.57 3.28 7.91
C GLN A 265 -14.66 2.64 8.74
N GLU A 266 -15.60 1.96 8.06
CA GLU A 266 -16.69 1.25 8.70
C GLU A 266 -16.19 0.15 9.64
N ARG A 267 -15.33 -0.73 9.12
CA ARG A 267 -14.82 -1.89 9.87
C ARG A 267 -13.97 -1.48 11.07
N GLY A 268 -13.22 -0.39 10.95
CA GLY A 268 -12.33 0.11 12.00
C GLY A 268 -12.96 1.13 12.95
N GLY A 269 -14.16 1.63 12.64
CA GLY A 269 -14.74 2.77 13.38
C GLY A 269 -13.86 4.01 13.30
N PHE A 270 -13.20 4.23 12.17
CA PHE A 270 -12.21 5.29 12.01
C PHE A 270 -12.86 6.63 11.66
N THR A 271 -12.24 7.72 12.11
CA THR A 271 -12.59 9.07 11.66
C THR A 271 -12.11 9.32 10.24
N ASP A 272 -12.69 10.31 9.56
CA ASP A 272 -12.24 10.69 8.20
C ASP A 272 -10.75 11.02 8.13
N LEU A 273 -10.20 11.54 9.24
CA LEU A 273 -8.80 11.86 9.35
C LEU A 273 -7.90 10.61 9.37
N GLN A 274 -8.34 9.55 10.08
CA GLN A 274 -7.61 8.29 10.16
C GLN A 274 -7.64 7.51 8.85
N VAL A 275 -8.69 7.66 8.05
CA VAL A 275 -8.82 7.03 6.72
C VAL A 275 -8.62 8.01 5.58
N ARG A 276 -7.85 9.07 5.80
CA ARG A 276 -7.61 10.07 4.76
C ARG A 276 -6.75 9.47 3.64
N ALA A 277 -7.28 9.48 2.43
CA ALA A 277 -6.55 9.14 1.21
C ALA A 277 -6.05 10.41 0.50
N HIS A 278 -4.86 10.33 -0.10
CA HIS A 278 -4.29 11.42 -0.91
C HIS A 278 -3.52 10.87 -2.11
N VAL A 279 -3.38 11.68 -3.17
CA VAL A 279 -2.57 11.32 -4.33
C VAL A 279 -1.09 11.46 -3.96
N GLY A 280 -0.33 10.37 -4.03
CA GLY A 280 1.10 10.37 -3.77
C GLY A 280 1.93 11.02 -4.88
N ASN A 281 3.23 11.19 -4.64
CA ASN A 281 4.17 11.63 -5.67
C ASN A 281 4.30 10.60 -6.82
N ASN A 282 3.99 9.34 -6.53
CA ASN A 282 3.88 8.26 -7.51
C ASN A 282 2.57 8.29 -8.32
N ARG A 283 1.72 9.31 -8.12
CA ARG A 283 0.44 9.52 -8.82
C ARG A 283 -0.66 8.51 -8.48
N HIS A 284 -0.45 7.62 -7.52
CA HIS A 284 -1.50 6.72 -7.02
C HIS A 284 -2.27 7.36 -5.88
N TRP A 285 -3.52 6.97 -5.67
CA TRP A 285 -4.15 7.23 -4.36
C TRP A 285 -3.49 6.36 -3.30
N LEU A 286 -3.13 6.99 -2.17
CA LEU A 286 -2.48 6.39 -1.02
C LEU A 286 -3.32 6.60 0.24
N LEU A 287 -3.47 5.55 1.04
CA LEU A 287 -4.06 5.58 2.36
C LEU A 287 -3.12 4.86 3.34
N HIS A 288 -2.86 5.48 4.50
CA HIS A 288 -1.99 4.90 5.52
C HIS A 288 -2.79 4.52 6.76
N LEU A 289 -2.89 3.22 7.02
CA LEU A 289 -3.44 2.66 8.25
C LEU A 289 -2.32 2.15 9.13
N PHE A 290 -2.59 2.07 10.42
CA PHE A 290 -1.62 1.55 11.39
C PHE A 290 -2.30 0.50 12.24
N ASP A 291 -1.62 -0.62 12.43
CA ASP A 291 -2.04 -1.60 13.41
C ASP A 291 -1.98 -0.99 14.84
N PRO A 292 -2.56 -1.66 15.84
CA PRO A 292 -2.57 -1.15 17.22
C PRO A 292 -1.17 -0.91 17.78
N ASP A 293 -0.19 -1.70 17.35
CA ASP A 293 1.20 -1.55 17.72
C ASP A 293 1.94 -0.51 16.87
N GLY A 294 1.35 0.07 15.83
CA GLY A 294 1.92 1.15 15.02
C GLY A 294 2.71 0.73 13.78
N SER A 295 2.62 -0.53 13.35
CA SER A 295 3.12 -0.97 12.03
C SER A 295 2.19 -0.46 10.93
N ARG A 296 2.72 0.08 9.83
CA ARG A 296 1.90 0.69 8.78
C ARG A 296 1.46 -0.31 7.73
N THR A 297 0.19 -0.20 7.35
CA THR A 297 -0.35 -0.71 6.09
C THR A 297 -0.55 0.48 5.16
N GLU A 298 0.26 0.56 4.12
CA GLU A 298 0.05 1.46 3.01
C GLU A 298 -0.87 0.79 1.99
N VAL A 299 -1.98 1.44 1.70
CA VAL A 299 -2.93 1.01 0.69
C VAL A 299 -2.67 1.84 -0.56
N VAL A 300 -2.48 1.18 -1.70
CA VAL A 300 -2.13 1.83 -2.97
C VAL A 300 -3.19 1.47 -4.00
N GLU A 301 -3.84 2.47 -4.59
CA GLU A 301 -4.72 2.20 -5.73
C GLU A 301 -3.90 1.87 -6.98
N THR A 302 -4.29 0.80 -7.68
CA THR A 302 -3.62 0.38 -8.92
C THR A 302 -3.71 1.43 -10.04
N ALA A 303 -4.80 2.19 -10.10
CA ALA A 303 -4.96 3.25 -11.09
C ALA A 303 -4.05 4.44 -10.81
N VAL A 304 -3.47 4.98 -11.88
CA VAL A 304 -2.66 6.21 -11.87
C VAL A 304 -3.58 7.40 -12.10
N GLN A 305 -3.40 8.44 -11.29
CA GLN A 305 -4.12 9.70 -11.42
C GLN A 305 -3.37 10.60 -12.40
N ASP A 306 -3.88 10.80 -13.60
CA ASP A 306 -3.22 11.60 -14.63
C ASP A 306 -3.55 13.10 -14.53
N THR A 307 -4.70 13.44 -13.97
CA THR A 307 -5.20 14.83 -13.93
C THR A 307 -5.08 15.49 -12.56
N LEU A 308 -5.09 14.71 -11.48
CA LEU A 308 -5.02 15.24 -10.12
C LEU A 308 -3.57 15.50 -9.70
N PRO A 309 -3.18 16.71 -9.26
CA PRO A 309 -1.82 16.96 -8.78
C PRO A 309 -1.49 16.11 -7.54
N PRO A 310 -0.20 15.79 -7.29
CA PRO A 310 0.20 15.12 -6.05
C PRO A 310 -0.24 15.94 -4.84
N MET A 311 -0.48 15.27 -3.73
CA MET A 311 -1.05 15.81 -2.49
C MET A 311 -2.53 16.18 -2.55
N THR A 312 -3.24 15.93 -3.67
CA THR A 312 -4.71 16.03 -3.71
C THR A 312 -5.33 15.08 -2.69
N VAL A 313 -6.28 15.56 -1.88
CA VAL A 313 -6.94 14.78 -0.82
C VAL A 313 -8.33 14.34 -1.27
N MET A 314 -8.66 13.08 -1.00
CA MET A 314 -10.00 12.56 -1.19
C MET A 314 -10.95 13.26 -0.21
N ALA A 315 -12.08 13.77 -0.71
CA ALA A 315 -13.04 14.47 0.14
C ALA A 315 -13.48 13.62 1.34
N PRO A 316 -13.65 14.22 2.54
CA PRO A 316 -14.13 13.51 3.72
C PRO A 316 -15.60 13.09 3.58
N GLY A 317 -16.01 12.14 4.42
CA GLY A 317 -17.35 11.55 4.36
C GLY A 317 -17.55 10.56 3.21
N ARG A 318 -18.71 9.90 3.22
CA ARG A 318 -19.10 8.89 2.22
C ARG A 318 -19.73 9.48 0.97
N ALA A 319 -20.14 10.76 1.02
CA ALA A 319 -20.68 11.43 -0.15
C ALA A 319 -19.58 11.62 -1.20
N VAL A 320 -19.90 11.37 -2.46
CA VAL A 320 -18.98 11.65 -3.57
C VAL A 320 -18.91 13.16 -3.76
N ALA A 321 -17.92 13.78 -3.13
CA ALA A 321 -17.57 15.18 -3.31
C ALA A 321 -16.24 15.31 -4.09
N PRO A 322 -16.03 16.45 -4.80
CA PRO A 322 -14.79 16.72 -5.51
C PRO A 322 -13.56 16.63 -4.59
N PRO A 323 -12.44 16.07 -5.07
CA PRO A 323 -11.19 16.06 -4.31
C PRO A 323 -10.71 17.47 -3.94
N ILE A 324 -10.01 17.57 -2.81
CA ILE A 324 -9.43 18.82 -2.31
C ILE A 324 -8.02 18.96 -2.90
N VAL A 325 -7.86 19.90 -3.82
CA VAL A 325 -6.60 20.16 -4.52
C VAL A 325 -5.67 21.01 -3.65
N PRO A 326 -4.36 20.71 -3.57
CA PRO A 326 -3.39 21.52 -2.83
C PRO A 326 -3.28 22.94 -3.39
N THR A 327 -3.29 23.94 -2.52
CA THR A 327 -3.00 25.33 -2.88
C THR A 327 -1.51 25.66 -2.90
N THR A 328 -0.70 24.82 -2.24
CA THR A 328 0.76 24.96 -2.15
C THR A 328 1.43 23.67 -2.60
N PRO A 329 2.39 23.70 -3.55
CA PRO A 329 3.08 22.50 -4.01
C PRO A 329 3.71 21.71 -2.86
N GLY A 330 3.51 20.39 -2.86
CA GLY A 330 4.06 19.49 -1.84
C GLY A 330 3.36 19.54 -0.47
N VAL A 331 2.32 20.37 -0.31
CA VAL A 331 1.56 20.46 0.93
C VAL A 331 0.23 19.75 0.76
N ILE A 332 -0.04 18.75 1.60
CA ILE A 332 -1.36 18.13 1.65
C ILE A 332 -2.35 19.16 2.22
N PRO A 333 -3.45 19.49 1.52
CA PRO A 333 -4.49 20.36 2.04
C PRO A 333 -5.22 19.59 3.15
N TRP A 334 -4.71 19.74 4.36
CA TRP A 334 -5.36 19.21 5.54
C TRP A 334 -6.69 19.95 5.68
N PRO A 335 -7.83 19.25 5.87
CA PRO A 335 -8.98 19.94 6.43
C PRO A 335 -8.48 20.54 7.74
N SER A 336 -8.55 21.87 7.91
CA SER A 336 -8.43 22.42 9.26
C SER A 336 -9.41 21.61 10.08
N ALA A 337 -8.97 21.11 11.25
CA ALA A 337 -9.89 20.52 12.20
C ALA A 337 -11.09 21.47 12.25
N ALA A 338 -12.25 21.04 11.76
CA ALA A 338 -13.44 21.86 11.83
C ALA A 338 -13.49 22.31 13.27
N THR A 339 -13.40 23.63 13.51
CA THR A 339 -13.40 24.20 14.85
C THR A 339 -14.49 23.48 15.62
N PRO A 340 -14.17 22.71 16.68
CA PRO A 340 -15.23 22.03 17.41
C PRO A 340 -16.25 23.10 17.80
N PRO A 341 -17.56 22.88 17.59
CA PRO A 341 -18.57 23.88 17.90
C PRO A 341 -18.31 24.39 19.31
N ALA A 342 -18.33 25.71 19.47
CA ALA A 342 -17.98 26.38 20.71
C ALA A 342 -18.61 25.64 21.89
N ARG A 343 -17.75 25.13 22.77
CA ARG A 343 -18.16 24.33 23.92
C ARG A 343 -19.09 25.19 24.78
N GLN A 344 -20.40 25.01 24.68
CA GLN A 344 -21.31 25.53 25.69
C GLN A 344 -20.92 24.87 27.00
N GLN A 345 -20.41 25.67 27.94
CA GLN A 345 -20.11 25.23 29.28
C GLN A 345 -21.38 24.65 29.90
N ARG A 346 -21.40 23.34 30.11
CA ARG A 346 -22.34 22.72 31.05
C ARG A 346 -21.71 22.71 32.44
N PRO A 347 -22.46 23.06 33.50
CA PRO A 347 -21.95 23.04 34.86
C PRO A 347 -21.52 21.63 35.28
N GLY A 348 -20.49 21.55 36.10
CA GLY A 348 -19.76 20.33 36.42
C GLY A 348 -20.60 19.21 37.03
N GLY A 349 -20.17 17.98 36.73
CA GLY A 349 -20.63 16.76 37.38
C GLY A 349 -19.75 15.59 36.94
N GLN A 350 -19.01 15.01 37.88
CA GLN A 350 -18.26 13.77 37.69
C GLN A 350 -19.22 12.64 37.30
N SER A 351 -18.96 11.93 36.19
CA SER A 351 -19.49 10.58 35.99
C SER A 351 -18.68 9.81 34.95
N ALA A 352 -18.38 8.55 35.28
CA ALA A 352 -17.64 7.60 34.48
C ALA A 352 -18.36 7.29 33.17
N ALA A 353 -17.59 7.07 32.10
CA ALA A 353 -18.09 6.69 30.78
C ALA A 353 -18.89 5.38 30.86
N ARG A 354 -20.20 5.46 30.62
CA ARG A 354 -21.06 4.32 30.27
C ARG A 354 -21.25 4.32 28.75
N TYR A 355 -21.09 3.15 28.15
CA TYR A 355 -21.47 2.87 26.76
C TYR A 355 -22.95 3.25 26.55
N VAL A 356 -23.24 3.93 25.45
CA VAL A 356 -24.60 4.29 25.03
C VAL A 356 -24.78 3.72 23.63
N ASP A 357 -25.83 2.93 23.41
CA ASP A 357 -26.19 2.46 22.08
C ASP A 357 -26.47 3.65 21.16
N ALA A 358 -26.06 3.52 19.89
CA ALA A 358 -26.41 4.49 18.87
C ALA A 358 -27.92 4.46 18.64
N SER A 359 -28.54 5.64 18.56
CA SER A 359 -29.96 5.74 18.20
C SER A 359 -30.21 5.11 16.82
N PRO A 360 -31.35 4.41 16.62
CA PRO A 360 -31.73 3.90 15.31
C PRO A 360 -31.73 5.01 14.26
N ILE A 361 -31.18 4.74 13.08
CA ILE A 361 -31.25 5.64 11.92
C ILE A 361 -32.72 5.74 11.50
N ASP A 362 -33.24 6.96 11.42
CA ASP A 362 -34.53 7.22 10.79
C ASP A 362 -34.34 7.22 9.27
N PHE A 363 -34.68 6.10 8.62
CA PHE A 363 -34.58 5.95 7.17
C PHE A 363 -35.51 6.89 6.39
N ASN A 364 -36.41 7.62 7.08
CA ASN A 364 -37.28 8.62 6.46
C ASN A 364 -36.73 10.05 6.56
N ASP A 365 -35.62 10.28 7.26
CA ASP A 365 -34.98 11.61 7.29
C ASP A 365 -34.17 11.83 6.01
N HIS A 366 -34.80 12.51 5.06
CA HIS A 366 -34.18 12.93 3.81
C HIS A 366 -33.75 14.40 3.82
N THR A 367 -33.63 15.02 4.99
CA THR A 367 -33.24 16.44 5.09
C THR A 367 -31.85 16.65 4.47
N GLY A 368 -31.78 17.44 3.39
CA GLY A 368 -30.55 17.70 2.65
C GLY A 368 -30.17 16.65 1.60
N TRP A 369 -30.99 15.62 1.39
CA TRP A 369 -30.82 14.66 0.31
C TRP A 369 -31.46 15.18 -0.98
N ILE A 370 -30.83 14.89 -2.12
CA ILE A 370 -31.37 15.17 -3.44
C ILE A 370 -31.83 13.84 -4.03
N GLN A 371 -33.12 13.74 -4.39
CA GLN A 371 -33.66 12.55 -5.03
C GLN A 371 -33.15 12.48 -6.48
N MET A 372 -32.27 11.51 -6.77
CA MET A 372 -31.65 11.35 -8.10
C MET A 372 -32.47 10.46 -9.05
N PHE A 373 -33.33 9.62 -8.51
CA PHE A 373 -34.13 8.66 -9.25
C PHE A 373 -35.57 8.72 -8.76
N ASP A 374 -36.50 8.92 -9.69
CA ASP A 374 -37.92 9.07 -9.40
C ASP A 374 -38.67 7.72 -9.31
N GLY A 375 -37.98 6.60 -9.54
CA GLY A 375 -38.58 5.26 -9.55
C GLY A 375 -39.34 4.94 -10.85
N THR A 376 -39.31 5.80 -11.86
CA THR A 376 -40.14 5.65 -13.07
C THR A 376 -39.41 5.93 -14.37
N SER A 377 -38.37 6.76 -14.34
CA SER A 377 -37.65 7.21 -15.52
C SER A 377 -36.14 7.29 -15.29
N LEU A 378 -35.38 7.28 -16.39
CA LEU A 378 -33.96 7.64 -16.40
C LEU A 378 -33.78 9.13 -16.77
N GLU A 379 -34.76 9.98 -16.47
CA GLU A 379 -34.63 11.42 -16.71
C GLU A 379 -33.50 12.00 -15.84
N GLY A 380 -32.59 12.75 -16.46
CA GLY A 380 -31.36 13.21 -15.82
C GLY A 380 -30.25 12.17 -15.75
N TRP A 381 -30.39 11.01 -16.41
CA TRP A 381 -29.34 10.00 -16.54
C TRP A 381 -28.89 9.85 -18.00
N ASP A 382 -27.58 9.84 -18.24
CA ASP A 382 -26.94 9.57 -19.53
C ASP A 382 -26.35 8.15 -19.58
N GLY A 383 -26.63 7.42 -20.64
CA GLY A 383 -26.15 6.06 -20.86
C GLY A 383 -26.92 5.32 -21.96
N PRO A 384 -26.42 4.15 -22.39
CA PRO A 384 -27.03 3.38 -23.47
C PRO A 384 -28.38 2.78 -23.03
N THR A 385 -29.48 3.41 -23.46
CA THR A 385 -30.86 3.04 -23.09
C THR A 385 -31.36 1.72 -23.72
N ASP A 386 -30.58 1.13 -24.63
CA ASP A 386 -30.78 -0.23 -25.11
C ASP A 386 -30.24 -1.30 -24.15
N LEU A 387 -29.47 -0.88 -23.13
CA LEU A 387 -28.95 -1.71 -22.05
C LEU A 387 -29.55 -1.33 -20.69
N TRP A 388 -29.70 -0.03 -20.43
CA TRP A 388 -30.21 0.53 -19.17
C TRP A 388 -31.68 0.95 -19.30
N HIS A 389 -32.53 0.45 -18.40
CA HIS A 389 -33.95 0.83 -18.35
C HIS A 389 -34.49 0.77 -16.92
N VAL A 390 -35.65 1.37 -16.70
CA VAL A 390 -36.39 1.25 -15.43
C VAL A 390 -37.35 0.07 -15.52
N GLU A 391 -37.29 -0.83 -14.54
CA GLU A 391 -38.21 -1.95 -14.40
C GLU A 391 -38.61 -2.08 -12.92
N ASN A 392 -39.92 -2.08 -12.65
CA ASN A 392 -40.48 -2.21 -11.29
C ASN A 392 -39.86 -1.25 -10.26
N GLY A 393 -39.67 0.02 -10.62
CA GLY A 393 -39.11 1.00 -9.69
C GLY A 393 -37.60 0.87 -9.46
N THR A 394 -36.89 0.12 -10.30
CA THR A 394 -35.45 -0.13 -10.20
C THR A 394 -34.75 0.14 -11.53
N ILE A 395 -33.55 0.69 -11.48
CA ILE A 395 -32.67 0.83 -12.66
C ILE A 395 -32.00 -0.53 -12.92
N ILE A 396 -32.19 -1.08 -14.11
CA ILE A 396 -31.68 -2.39 -14.51
C ILE A 396 -30.74 -2.24 -15.72
N VAL A 397 -29.68 -3.06 -15.75
CA VAL A 397 -28.84 -3.26 -16.94
C VAL A 397 -29.04 -4.67 -17.50
N ARG A 398 -29.28 -4.79 -18.81
CA ARG A 398 -29.34 -6.08 -19.51
C ARG A 398 -28.10 -6.26 -20.37
N SER A 399 -27.29 -7.27 -20.05
CA SER A 399 -26.17 -7.67 -20.92
C SER A 399 -26.68 -8.46 -22.13
N LYS A 400 -26.01 -8.24 -23.27
CA LYS A 400 -26.15 -8.99 -24.52
C LYS A 400 -25.00 -9.98 -24.61
N SER A 401 -25.26 -11.14 -25.19
CA SER A 401 -24.23 -12.17 -25.44
C SER A 401 -23.55 -12.01 -26.80
N ASP A 402 -24.19 -11.34 -27.76
CA ASP A 402 -23.68 -11.15 -29.12
C ASP A 402 -24.17 -9.81 -29.74
N PRO A 403 -23.27 -8.83 -29.96
CA PRO A 403 -21.92 -8.79 -29.40
C PRO A 403 -21.99 -8.74 -27.85
N PRO A 404 -21.01 -9.31 -27.13
CA PRO A 404 -21.01 -9.30 -25.68
C PRO A 404 -20.99 -7.85 -25.16
N THR A 405 -21.87 -7.55 -24.20
CA THR A 405 -21.86 -6.24 -23.52
C THR A 405 -20.54 -6.10 -22.75
N GLY A 406 -19.67 -5.22 -23.24
CA GLY A 406 -18.49 -4.75 -22.50
C GLY A 406 -18.88 -3.86 -21.32
N PRO A 407 -17.90 -3.20 -20.66
CA PRO A 407 -18.19 -2.23 -19.61
C PRO A 407 -19.20 -1.18 -20.09
N THR A 408 -20.26 -0.97 -19.33
CA THR A 408 -21.31 0.01 -19.62
C THR A 408 -21.60 0.85 -18.38
N TYR A 409 -21.89 2.14 -18.58
CA TYR A 409 -22.05 3.12 -17.52
C TYR A 409 -23.39 3.85 -17.70
N LEU A 410 -23.98 4.21 -16.57
CA LEU A 410 -25.13 5.12 -16.49
C LEU A 410 -24.75 6.23 -15.52
N LEU A 411 -24.77 7.47 -15.99
CA LEU A 411 -24.24 8.65 -15.30
C LEU A 411 -25.39 9.61 -15.00
N TRP A 412 -25.49 10.13 -13.78
CA TRP A 412 -26.50 11.14 -13.45
C TRP A 412 -25.97 12.55 -13.74
N GLU A 413 -26.67 13.29 -14.60
CA GLU A 413 -26.31 14.64 -15.05
C GLU A 413 -27.10 15.75 -14.33
N GLY A 414 -28.12 15.39 -13.55
CA GLY A 414 -28.99 16.35 -12.85
C GLY A 414 -30.04 17.03 -13.74
N GLU A 415 -30.91 17.86 -13.14
CA GLU A 415 -32.11 18.40 -13.78
C GLU A 415 -31.89 19.54 -14.79
N SER A 416 -30.64 19.87 -15.20
CA SER A 416 -30.36 21.16 -15.88
C SER A 416 -29.69 21.12 -17.27
N GLN A 417 -29.65 19.99 -17.97
CA GLN A 417 -29.12 19.94 -19.36
C GLN A 417 -30.21 19.64 -20.40
N ARG A 418 -31.09 20.61 -20.63
CA ARG A 418 -31.85 20.74 -21.89
C ARG A 418 -31.90 22.19 -22.34
N THR A 419 -30.83 22.66 -22.96
CA THR A 419 -30.93 23.73 -23.96
C THR A 419 -30.19 23.36 -25.23
N SER A 420 -31.01 22.98 -26.23
CA SER A 420 -30.82 23.12 -27.68
C SER A 420 -29.61 22.46 -28.37
N ASN A 421 -29.94 21.44 -29.16
CA ASN A 421 -29.34 21.10 -30.45
C ASN A 421 -28.69 22.28 -31.17
N SER A 422 -27.45 22.08 -31.63
CA SER A 422 -27.09 22.38 -33.02
C SER A 422 -25.97 21.45 -33.49
N ARG A 423 -26.34 20.53 -34.38
CA ARG A 423 -25.42 19.85 -35.30
C ARG A 423 -24.63 20.90 -36.09
N LEU A 424 -23.34 20.68 -36.27
CA LEU A 424 -22.63 21.12 -37.47
C LEU A 424 -21.79 19.94 -37.97
N ASN A 425 -21.83 19.77 -39.29
CA ASN A 425 -21.35 18.64 -40.09
C ASN A 425 -19.86 18.33 -39.93
#